data_AF-H6L9L0-F1
#
_entry.id   AF-H6L9L0-F1
#
_cell.length_a   1.000
_cell.length_b   1.000
_cell.length_c   1.000
_cell.angle_alpha   90.00
_cell.angle_beta   90.00
_cell.angle_gamma   90.00
#
_symmetry.space_group_name_H-M   'P 1'
#
loop_
_entity.id
_entity.type
_entity.pdbx_description
1 polymer ?
#
loop_
_entity_poly.entity_id
_entity_poly.type
_entity_poly.pdbx_seq_one_letter_code
_entity_poly.pdbx_strand_id
1 'polypeptide(L)'
;MAKKYISYNEELARKLQKKFGLKETTIRVWKHRQGIPERYADPNYQPRTVASKSQLKNCRHFLALSFINRSQFEGIPAHTLNDFMNSDKHNTLALLQAEQLLNHRKFIKKELKKIIHKQDGDALAAILQLPFIRPTILLASHYASLRHRFDKLKNEDWETIKPLLQAALDQL
;
A
#
# COMPACT_ATOMS: atom_id res chain seq x y z
N MET A 1 35.08 -14.83 -8.56
CA MET A 1 34.23 -13.65 -8.23
C MET A 1 33.54 -13.20 -9.51
N ALA A 2 32.22 -13.38 -9.63
CA ALA A 2 31.48 -13.00 -10.83
C ALA A 2 31.61 -11.49 -11.06
N LYS A 3 31.88 -11.07 -12.30
CA LYS A 3 31.86 -9.66 -12.70
C LYS A 3 30.49 -9.11 -12.27
N LYS A 4 30.44 -8.05 -11.48
CA LYS A 4 29.15 -7.45 -11.07
C LYS A 4 28.58 -6.53 -12.17
N TYR A 5 29.37 -6.27 -13.21
CA TYR A 5 29.12 -5.25 -14.21
C TYR A 5 29.66 -5.67 -15.59
N ILE A 6 28.87 -5.38 -16.62
CA ILE A 6 29.23 -5.38 -18.03
C ILE A 6 29.89 -4.03 -18.34
N SER A 7 30.92 -3.98 -19.17
CA SER A 7 31.55 -2.71 -19.58
C SER A 7 30.51 -1.75 -20.15
N TYR A 8 30.63 -0.46 -19.80
CA TYR A 8 29.71 0.55 -20.30
C TYR A 8 29.76 0.65 -21.82
N ASN A 9 28.57 0.65 -22.43
CA ASN A 9 28.36 0.93 -23.84
C ASN A 9 27.13 1.84 -23.93
N GLU A 10 27.27 3.01 -24.57
CA GLU A 10 26.21 4.01 -24.68
C GLU A 10 24.99 3.45 -25.42
N GLU A 11 25.18 2.74 -26.53
CA GLU A 11 24.08 2.14 -27.29
C GLU A 11 23.31 1.11 -26.48
N LEU A 12 24.03 0.23 -25.76
CA LEU A 12 23.43 -0.76 -24.87
C LEU A 12 22.66 -0.06 -23.73
N ALA A 13 23.27 0.95 -23.11
CA ALA A 13 22.64 1.72 -22.04
C ALA A 13 21.35 2.40 -22.51
N ARG A 14 21.33 2.97 -23.72
CA ARG A 14 20.13 3.59 -24.33
C ARG A 14 19.06 2.56 -24.70
N LYS A 15 19.45 1.38 -25.20
CA LYS A 15 18.51 0.26 -25.44
C LYS A 15 17.85 -0.19 -24.14
N LEU A 16 18.64 -0.37 -23.08
CA LEU A 16 18.15 -0.73 -21.75
C LEU A 16 17.29 0.39 -21.13
N GLN A 17 17.63 1.65 -21.36
CA GLN A 17 16.84 2.80 -20.93
C GLN A 17 15.42 2.74 -21.49
N LYS A 18 15.29 2.49 -22.80
CA LYS A 18 13.99 2.36 -23.47
C LYS A 18 13.26 1.09 -23.01
N LYS A 19 13.95 -0.06 -22.95
CA LYS A 19 13.36 -1.35 -22.52
C LYS A 19 12.77 -1.28 -21.12
N PHE A 20 13.47 -0.63 -20.20
CA PHE A 20 13.16 -0.67 -18.77
C PHE A 20 12.66 0.66 -18.19
N GLY A 21 12.44 1.68 -19.02
CA GLY A 21 11.99 3.00 -18.58
C GLY A 21 12.94 3.69 -17.59
N LEU A 22 14.26 3.49 -17.74
CA LEU A 22 15.24 4.00 -16.78
C LEU A 22 15.37 5.53 -16.90
N LYS A 23 15.61 6.18 -15.77
CA LYS A 23 15.87 7.63 -15.73
C LYS A 23 17.23 7.94 -16.35
N GLU A 24 17.34 9.13 -16.94
CA GLU A 24 18.62 9.63 -17.48
C GLU A 24 19.75 9.64 -16.41
N THR A 25 19.37 9.89 -15.16
CA THR A 25 20.30 9.84 -14.02
C THR A 25 20.91 8.44 -13.83
N THR A 26 20.16 7.37 -14.11
CA THR A 26 20.67 5.99 -14.05
C THR A 26 21.74 5.75 -15.11
N ILE A 27 21.52 6.24 -16.33
CA ILE A 27 22.49 6.12 -17.44
C ILE A 27 23.76 6.91 -17.13
N ARG A 28 23.61 8.14 -16.60
CA ARG A 28 24.74 8.97 -16.15
C ARG A 28 25.59 8.26 -15.09
N VAL A 29 24.95 7.59 -14.13
CA VAL A 29 25.65 6.82 -13.09
C VAL A 29 26.41 5.63 -13.69
N TRP A 30 25.83 4.91 -14.65
CA TRP A 30 26.52 3.80 -15.32
C TRP A 30 27.72 4.26 -16.13
N LYS A 31 27.57 5.39 -16.84
CA LYS A 31 28.66 6.02 -17.59
C LYS A 31 29.81 6.41 -16.66
N HIS A 32 29.50 7.10 -15.56
CA HIS A 32 30.50 7.47 -14.56
C HIS A 32 31.22 6.26 -13.96
N ARG A 33 30.49 5.16 -13.72
CA ARG A 33 31.04 3.92 -13.17
C ARG A 33 31.71 3.02 -14.21
N GLN A 34 31.67 3.41 -15.49
CA GLN A 34 32.14 2.61 -16.62
C GLN A 34 31.58 1.17 -16.63
N GLY A 35 30.37 0.98 -16.10
CA GLY A 35 29.79 -0.34 -15.93
C GLY A 35 28.26 -0.35 -15.83
N ILE A 36 27.64 -1.30 -16.51
CA ILE A 36 26.21 -1.61 -16.47
C ILE A 36 26.02 -2.86 -15.60
N PRO A 37 25.14 -2.86 -14.58
CA PRO A 37 24.95 -4.05 -13.75
C PRO A 37 24.49 -5.28 -14.57
N GLU A 38 25.09 -6.45 -14.33
CA GLU A 38 24.83 -7.66 -15.14
C GLU A 38 23.36 -8.10 -15.14
N ARG A 39 22.62 -7.84 -14.06
CA ARG A 39 21.18 -8.13 -13.98
C ARG A 39 20.36 -7.55 -15.15
N TYR A 40 20.83 -6.48 -15.80
CA TYR A 40 20.15 -5.90 -16.96
C TYR A 40 20.32 -6.70 -18.26
N ALA A 41 21.24 -7.68 -18.30
CA ALA A 41 21.37 -8.64 -19.40
C ALA A 41 20.39 -9.81 -19.27
N ASP A 42 19.84 -10.07 -18.08
CA ASP A 42 18.81 -11.08 -17.89
C ASP A 42 17.52 -10.66 -18.63
N PRO A 43 17.03 -11.44 -19.59
CA PRO A 43 15.80 -11.12 -20.33
C PRO A 43 14.57 -11.03 -19.41
N ASN A 44 14.57 -11.74 -18.27
CA ASN A 44 13.48 -11.80 -17.30
C ASN A 44 13.62 -10.74 -16.19
N TYR A 45 14.73 -10.01 -16.14
CA TYR A 45 14.90 -8.99 -15.11
C TYR A 45 13.92 -7.84 -15.32
N GLN A 46 13.15 -7.53 -14.28
CA GLN A 46 12.30 -6.36 -14.23
C GLN A 46 12.82 -5.43 -13.14
N PRO A 47 13.31 -4.23 -13.47
CA PRO A 47 13.73 -3.28 -12.46
C PRO A 47 12.54 -2.89 -11.59
N ARG A 48 12.81 -2.71 -10.29
CA ARG A 48 11.80 -2.26 -9.34
C ARG A 48 11.23 -0.90 -9.77
N THR A 49 10.02 -0.90 -10.29
CA THR A 49 9.27 0.33 -10.55
C THR A 49 8.82 0.92 -9.23
N VAL A 50 9.17 2.17 -8.99
CA VAL A 50 8.78 2.92 -7.80
C VAL A 50 7.44 3.59 -8.06
N ALA A 51 6.54 3.57 -7.07
CA ALA A 51 5.27 4.27 -7.19
C ALA A 51 5.46 5.79 -7.36
N SER A 52 4.53 6.45 -8.05
CA SER A 52 4.55 7.91 -8.23
C SER A 52 4.46 8.65 -6.90
N LYS A 53 4.95 9.91 -6.84
CA LYS A 53 4.85 10.76 -5.63
C LYS A 53 3.41 10.87 -5.12
N SER A 54 2.43 10.99 -6.02
CA SER A 54 1.01 11.06 -5.68
C SER A 54 0.52 9.76 -5.05
N GLN A 55 0.85 8.60 -5.63
CA GLN A 55 0.51 7.29 -5.05
C GLN A 55 1.14 7.12 -3.66
N LEU A 56 2.42 7.48 -3.50
CA LEU A 56 3.11 7.39 -2.22
C LEU A 56 2.46 8.30 -1.16
N LYS A 57 2.08 9.53 -1.52
CA LYS A 57 1.34 10.43 -0.61
C LYS A 57 0.03 9.81 -0.16
N ASN A 58 -0.75 9.24 -1.09
CA ASN A 58 -2.01 8.58 -0.77
C ASN A 58 -1.82 7.32 0.08
N CYS A 59 -0.76 6.54 -0.15
CA CYS A 59 -0.42 5.38 0.67
C CYS A 59 -0.05 5.80 2.10
N ARG A 60 0.74 6.89 2.27
CA ARG A 60 1.07 7.42 3.60
C ARG A 60 -0.18 7.83 4.36
N HIS A 61 -1.05 8.58 3.70
CA HIS A 61 -2.33 9.00 4.28
C HIS A 61 -3.16 7.80 4.75
N PHE A 62 -3.30 6.80 3.89
CA PHE A 62 -4.04 5.57 4.21
C PHE A 62 -3.44 4.78 5.37
N LEU A 63 -2.11 4.58 5.37
CA LEU A 63 -1.41 3.84 6.41
C LEU A 63 -1.32 4.59 7.75
N ALA A 64 -1.53 5.91 7.75
CA ALA A 64 -1.57 6.75 8.95
C ALA A 64 -2.91 6.65 9.70
N LEU A 65 -3.96 6.11 9.06
CA LEU A 65 -5.27 5.94 9.69
C LEU A 65 -5.15 4.97 10.88
N SER A 66 -5.64 5.40 12.03
CA SER A 66 -5.47 4.68 13.31
C SER A 66 -6.10 3.29 13.30
N PHE A 67 -7.19 3.11 12.54
CA PHE A 67 -7.89 1.84 12.38
C PHE A 67 -7.23 0.88 11.37
N ILE A 68 -6.13 1.28 10.72
CA ILE A 68 -5.36 0.43 9.81
C ILE A 68 -4.21 -0.25 10.56
N ASN A 69 -4.13 -1.57 10.46
CA ASN A 69 -3.07 -2.38 11.02
C ASN A 69 -2.01 -2.72 9.96
N ARG A 70 -0.90 -1.97 9.99
CA ARG A 70 0.21 -2.11 9.04
C ARG A 70 0.87 -3.48 9.04
N SER A 71 0.80 -4.26 10.13
CA SER A 71 1.47 -5.56 10.23
C SER A 71 0.70 -6.72 9.62
N GLN A 72 -0.50 -6.48 9.11
CA GLN A 72 -1.44 -7.53 8.69
C GLN A 72 -1.81 -7.44 7.20
N PHE A 73 -1.08 -6.64 6.42
CA PHE A 73 -1.24 -6.64 4.97
C PHE A 73 -0.55 -7.87 4.38
N GLU A 74 -1.32 -8.68 3.65
CA GLU A 74 -0.79 -9.80 2.89
C GLU A 74 0.09 -9.28 1.73
N GLY A 75 1.18 -9.95 1.41
CA GLY A 75 2.05 -9.58 0.28
C GLY A 75 2.94 -8.35 0.50
N ILE A 76 2.82 -7.64 1.63
CA ILE A 76 3.66 -6.49 1.97
C ILE A 76 4.23 -6.66 3.39
N PRO A 77 5.55 -6.90 3.54
CA PRO A 77 6.15 -7.09 4.85
C PRO A 77 5.98 -5.87 5.77
N ALA A 78 5.67 -6.11 7.04
CA ALA A 78 5.44 -5.06 8.03
C ALA A 78 6.62 -4.07 8.16
N HIS A 79 7.87 -4.58 8.12
CA HIS A 79 9.06 -3.74 8.16
C HIS A 79 9.13 -2.78 6.96
N THR A 80 8.71 -3.22 5.76
CA THR A 80 8.68 -2.36 4.57
C THR A 80 7.71 -1.19 4.75
N LEU A 81 6.56 -1.43 5.37
CA LEU A 81 5.56 -0.39 5.64
C LEU A 81 6.00 0.55 6.76
N ASN A 82 6.65 0.03 7.81
CA ASN A 82 7.22 0.85 8.88
C ASN A 82 8.33 1.75 8.35
N ASP A 83 9.25 1.20 7.56
CA ASP A 83 10.34 1.92 6.91
C ASP A 83 9.82 3.01 5.97
N PHE A 84 8.75 2.73 5.22
CA PHE A 84 8.09 3.71 4.35
C PHE A 84 7.45 4.88 5.13
N MET A 85 6.87 4.58 6.30
CA MET A 85 6.26 5.59 7.16
C MET A 85 7.28 6.43 7.94
N ASN A 86 8.42 5.84 8.29
CA ASN A 86 9.47 6.50 9.08
C ASN A 86 10.53 7.23 8.21
N SER A 87 10.62 6.92 6.91
CA SER A 87 11.62 7.50 6.02
C SER A 87 11.15 8.81 5.39
N ASP A 88 11.94 9.87 5.57
CA ASP A 88 11.72 11.13 4.87
C ASP A 88 12.08 11.08 3.37
N LYS A 89 13.07 10.29 2.92
CA LYS A 89 13.65 10.48 1.57
C LYS A 89 14.04 9.23 0.76
N HIS A 90 14.17 8.03 1.34
CA HIS A 90 14.80 6.90 0.61
C HIS A 90 13.99 5.62 0.51
N ASN A 91 13.07 5.35 1.44
CA ASN A 91 12.22 4.17 1.36
C ASN A 91 10.95 4.52 0.58
N THR A 92 10.84 3.93 -0.60
CA THR A 92 9.69 4.08 -1.48
C THR A 92 9.08 2.70 -1.73
N LEU A 93 7.75 2.65 -1.73
CA LEU A 93 7.04 1.44 -2.07
C LEU A 93 7.26 1.11 -3.55
N ALA A 94 7.35 -0.19 -3.85
CA ALA A 94 7.25 -0.65 -5.23
C ALA A 94 5.86 -0.28 -5.77
N LEU A 95 5.74 -0.11 -7.08
CA LEU A 95 4.48 0.22 -7.74
C LEU A 95 3.36 -0.76 -7.37
N LEU A 96 3.62 -2.06 -7.48
CA LEU A 96 2.65 -3.12 -7.13
C LEU A 96 2.19 -3.04 -5.67
N GLN A 97 3.12 -2.77 -4.74
CA GLN A 97 2.79 -2.62 -3.32
C GLN A 97 1.89 -1.41 -3.08
N ALA A 98 2.19 -0.27 -3.73
CA ALA A 98 1.36 0.92 -3.64
C ALA A 98 -0.02 0.71 -4.27
N GLU A 99 -0.10 0.04 -5.42
CA GLU A 99 -1.37 -0.30 -6.07
C GLU A 99 -2.24 -1.19 -5.19
N GLN A 100 -1.65 -2.19 -4.55
CA GLN A 100 -2.36 -3.06 -3.62
C GLN A 100 -2.96 -2.27 -2.45
N LEU A 101 -2.17 -1.40 -1.80
CA LEU A 101 -2.67 -0.54 -0.71
C LEU A 101 -3.80 0.38 -1.18
N LEU A 102 -3.67 0.99 -2.35
CA LEU A 102 -4.69 1.87 -2.89
C LEU A 102 -5.96 1.11 -3.29
N ASN A 103 -5.84 -0.14 -3.70
CA ASN A 103 -6.98 -1.02 -3.96
C ASN A 103 -7.71 -1.36 -2.66
N HIS A 104 -6.99 -1.68 -1.57
CA HIS A 104 -7.60 -1.86 -0.25
C HIS A 104 -8.34 -0.60 0.20
N ARG A 105 -7.73 0.59 0.06
CA ARG A 105 -8.39 1.88 0.38
C ARG A 105 -9.69 2.05 -0.43
N LYS A 106 -9.65 1.83 -1.75
CA LYS A 106 -10.82 1.94 -2.62
C LYS A 106 -11.92 0.96 -2.22
N PHE A 107 -11.55 -0.28 -1.91
CA PHE A 107 -12.47 -1.30 -1.44
C PHE A 107 -13.16 -0.88 -0.14
N ILE A 108 -12.41 -0.52 0.90
CA ILE A 108 -12.99 -0.08 2.18
C ILE A 108 -13.92 1.12 1.97
N LYS A 109 -13.48 2.13 1.21
CA LYS A 109 -14.29 3.32 0.90
C LYS A 109 -15.61 2.96 0.24
N LYS A 110 -15.60 2.02 -0.70
CA LYS A 110 -16.80 1.54 -1.39
C LYS A 110 -17.72 0.79 -0.43
N GLU A 111 -17.19 -0.11 0.38
CA GLU A 111 -18.00 -0.93 1.26
C GLU A 111 -18.57 -0.12 2.44
N LEU A 112 -17.80 0.79 3.05
CA LEU A 112 -18.32 1.70 4.08
C LEU A 112 -19.47 2.56 3.57
N LYS A 113 -19.37 3.10 2.34
CA LYS A 113 -20.48 3.85 1.72
C LYS A 113 -21.76 3.02 1.61
N LYS A 114 -21.64 1.76 1.18
CA LYS A 114 -22.78 0.86 1.06
C LYS A 114 -23.38 0.55 2.44
N ILE A 115 -22.54 0.25 3.43
CA ILE A 115 -22.97 -0.05 4.79
C ILE A 115 -23.73 1.13 5.40
N ILE A 116 -23.18 2.34 5.29
CA ILE A 116 -23.81 3.56 5.83
C ILE A 116 -25.18 3.81 5.17
N HIS A 117 -25.28 3.59 3.85
CA HIS A 117 -26.52 3.84 3.11
C HIS A 117 -27.58 2.76 3.36
N LYS A 118 -27.18 1.49 3.43
CA LYS A 118 -28.08 0.33 3.55
C LYS A 118 -28.30 -0.15 4.98
N GLN A 119 -27.52 0.37 5.94
CA GLN A 119 -27.49 -0.12 7.32
C GLN A 119 -27.22 -1.64 7.37
N ASP A 120 -26.25 -2.07 6.56
CA ASP A 120 -25.95 -3.49 6.35
C ASP A 120 -24.95 -4.00 7.40
N GLY A 121 -25.50 -4.59 8.48
CA GLY A 121 -24.72 -5.12 9.59
C GLY A 121 -23.87 -6.33 9.21
N ASP A 122 -24.31 -7.13 8.24
CA ASP A 122 -23.56 -8.29 7.73
C ASP A 122 -22.31 -7.84 6.97
N ALA A 123 -22.45 -6.84 6.09
CA ALA A 123 -21.32 -6.24 5.39
C ALA A 123 -20.35 -5.55 6.37
N LEU A 124 -20.86 -4.90 7.41
CA LEU A 124 -20.03 -4.32 8.46
C LEU A 124 -19.22 -5.37 9.20
N ALA A 125 -19.86 -6.48 9.61
CA ALA A 125 -19.17 -7.60 10.24
C ALA A 125 -18.04 -8.15 9.36
N ALA A 126 -18.27 -8.30 8.06
CA ALA A 126 -17.26 -8.76 7.12
C ALA A 126 -16.05 -7.81 7.03
N ILE A 127 -16.25 -6.49 6.99
CA ILE A 127 -15.14 -5.52 6.99
C ILE A 127 -14.32 -5.62 8.27
N LEU A 128 -14.97 -5.75 9.41
CA LEU A 128 -14.30 -5.76 10.71
C LEU A 128 -13.49 -7.04 10.95
N GLN A 129 -13.75 -8.10 10.19
CA GLN A 129 -12.95 -9.33 10.20
C GLN A 129 -11.69 -9.24 9.34
N LEU A 130 -11.53 -8.18 8.52
CA LEU A 130 -10.33 -8.00 7.72
C LEU A 130 -9.10 -7.83 8.65
N PRO A 131 -8.00 -8.56 8.40
CA PRO A 131 -6.88 -8.63 9.34
C PRO A 131 -6.16 -7.29 9.50
N PHE A 132 -6.19 -6.43 8.47
CA PHE A 132 -5.61 -5.09 8.49
C PHE A 132 -6.56 -4.01 9.02
N ILE A 133 -7.78 -4.35 9.45
CA ILE A 133 -8.69 -3.44 10.15
C ILE A 133 -8.55 -3.65 11.66
N ARG A 134 -8.62 -2.56 12.43
CA ARG A 134 -8.69 -2.57 13.90
C ARG A 134 -10.10 -2.18 14.33
N PRO A 135 -11.00 -3.16 14.55
CA PRO A 135 -12.41 -2.90 14.87
C PRO A 135 -12.59 -1.98 16.09
N THR A 136 -11.77 -2.19 17.11
CA THR A 136 -11.82 -1.46 18.38
C THR A 136 -11.55 0.03 18.21
N ILE A 137 -10.81 0.42 17.17
CA ILE A 137 -10.53 1.82 16.85
C ILE A 137 -11.60 2.36 15.91
N LEU A 138 -12.03 1.55 14.93
CA LEU A 138 -13.04 1.97 13.95
C LEU A 138 -14.42 2.23 14.57
N LEU A 139 -14.82 1.42 15.54
CA LEU A 139 -16.13 1.50 16.20
C LEU A 139 -16.07 2.12 17.61
N ALA A 140 -14.95 2.74 18.01
CA ALA A 140 -14.66 3.13 19.40
C ALA A 140 -14.58 1.94 20.39
N SER A 141 -13.90 2.16 21.52
CA SER A 141 -13.55 1.10 22.48
C SER A 141 -14.76 0.42 23.14
N HIS A 142 -15.89 1.11 23.28
CA HIS A 142 -17.15 0.55 23.77
C HIS A 142 -17.58 -0.68 22.97
N TYR A 143 -17.40 -0.66 21.65
CA TYR A 143 -17.81 -1.72 20.75
C TYR A 143 -16.67 -2.73 20.47
N ALA A 144 -15.54 -2.61 21.17
CA ALA A 144 -14.39 -3.52 21.03
C ALA A 144 -14.73 -4.98 21.36
N SER A 145 -15.70 -5.20 22.24
CA SER A 145 -16.20 -6.53 22.62
C SER A 145 -16.98 -7.22 21.48
N LEU A 146 -17.38 -6.49 20.44
CA LEU A 146 -18.05 -7.04 19.25
C LEU A 146 -17.12 -7.84 18.32
N ARG A 147 -15.80 -7.86 18.61
CA ARG A 147 -14.82 -8.70 17.90
C ARG A 147 -15.19 -10.19 17.84
N HIS A 148 -15.98 -10.66 18.80
CA HIS A 148 -16.42 -12.06 18.91
C HIS A 148 -17.94 -12.24 18.79
N ARG A 149 -18.68 -11.16 18.52
CA ARG A 149 -20.15 -11.12 18.54
C ARG A 149 -20.70 -10.31 17.38
N PHE A 150 -20.18 -10.57 16.18
CA PHE A 150 -20.60 -9.89 14.95
C PHE A 150 -22.11 -10.04 14.67
N ASP A 151 -22.72 -11.15 15.11
CA ASP A 151 -24.18 -11.35 15.02
C ASP A 151 -24.99 -10.30 15.78
N LYS A 152 -24.39 -9.64 16.79
CA LYS A 152 -25.05 -8.57 17.55
C LYS A 152 -25.08 -7.24 16.81
N LEU A 153 -24.18 -6.98 15.85
CA LEU A 153 -24.20 -5.75 15.05
C LEU A 153 -25.48 -5.59 14.23
N LYS A 154 -26.19 -6.70 13.96
CA LYS A 154 -27.51 -6.68 13.29
C LYS A 154 -28.60 -5.98 14.11
N ASN A 155 -28.40 -5.90 15.43
CA ASN A 155 -29.38 -5.39 16.40
C ASN A 155 -28.88 -4.14 17.13
N GLU A 156 -27.79 -3.53 16.68
CA GLU A 156 -27.19 -2.34 17.30
C GLU A 156 -27.87 -1.04 16.82
N ASP A 157 -27.74 0.01 17.62
CA ASP A 157 -28.27 1.34 17.30
C ASP A 157 -27.40 2.02 16.22
N TRP A 158 -27.92 2.01 14.99
CA TRP A 158 -27.28 2.63 13.84
C TRP A 158 -27.03 4.13 14.01
N GLU A 159 -27.79 4.83 14.88
CA GLU A 159 -27.55 6.24 15.18
C GLU A 159 -26.19 6.47 15.87
N THR A 160 -25.69 5.47 16.58
CA THR A 160 -24.37 5.54 17.24
C THR A 160 -23.23 5.10 16.32
N ILE A 161 -23.46 4.08 15.48
CA ILE A 161 -22.42 3.51 14.59
C ILE A 161 -22.18 4.40 13.37
N LYS A 162 -23.25 4.93 12.77
CA LYS A 162 -23.19 5.66 11.50
C LYS A 162 -22.24 6.87 11.54
N PRO A 163 -22.21 7.73 12.59
CA PRO A 163 -21.27 8.83 12.68
C PRO A 163 -19.80 8.38 12.70
N LEU A 164 -19.50 7.26 13.35
CA LEU A 164 -18.14 6.70 13.42
C LEU A 164 -17.68 6.19 12.06
N LEU A 165 -18.55 5.46 11.35
CA LEU A 165 -18.27 5.00 10.00
C LEU A 165 -18.14 6.17 9.01
N GLN A 166 -18.96 7.22 9.18
CA GLN A 166 -18.87 8.42 8.36
C GLN A 166 -17.55 9.16 8.58
N ALA A 167 -17.12 9.34 9.84
CA ALA A 167 -15.83 9.94 10.15
C ALA A 167 -14.65 9.15 9.56
N ALA A 168 -14.70 7.81 9.62
CA ALA A 168 -13.70 6.96 8.97
C ALA A 168 -13.73 7.08 7.44
N LEU A 169 -14.92 7.18 6.85
CA LEU A 169 -15.11 7.37 5.41
C LEU A 169 -14.56 8.72 4.92
N ASP A 170 -14.72 9.78 5.71
CA ASP A 170 -14.23 11.12 5.38
C ASP A 170 -12.70 11.21 5.42
N GLN A 171 -12.06 10.37 6.24
CA GLN A 171 -10.60 10.22 6.27
C GLN A 171 -10.06 9.40 5.10
N LEU A 172 -10.89 8.59 4.41
CA LEU A 172 -10.49 7.74 3.29
C LEU A 172 -10.47 8.49 1.97
#